data_AF-A0A7V1MJY3-F1
#
_entry.id   AF-A0A7V1MJY3-F1
#
_cell.length_a   1.000
_cell.length_b   1.000
_cell.length_c   1.000
_cell.angle_alpha   90.00
_cell.angle_beta   90.00
_cell.angle_gamma   90.00
#
_symmetry.space_group_name_H-M   'P 1'
#
loop_
_entity.id
_entity.type
_entity.pdbx_description
1 polymer ?
#
loop_
_entity_poly.entity_id
_entity_poly.type
_entity_poly.pdbx_seq_one_letter_code
_entity_poly.pdbx_strand_id
1 'polypeptide(L)'
;MIVLSEQKLNLLFEEISGGFTHSPLEISAFIFIILSFLAPFLFLYVYQLKKQNAEKFRVSQRIYKRLVSMKELAGPDLELLQQMVRYLKKSQKKYLLLEDQSVFNSCARKLQKEKHVSAASMAALRLKLGFKREKPEQTPHSSAQLPEDLPVIMQQKGKKQCTGKLLKSELRSLVIELESGGISSRSRSPVQVYFQNSAGMYSFTTYVQNCKNGLIKAAHSENIKRLQRRNFYRRKLNLPVYIKPKDSEERHVRSTLVDLGGGGASLINTEMNFRPSDGIDLFFSTSKESRIALSAEVIRVSGDGQTLHVAFGHMPESSRDRIIHYLFRNR
;
A
#
# COMPACT_ATOMS: atom_id res chain seq x y z
N MET A 1 -48.47 4.79 -16.55
CA MET A 1 -48.24 4.33 -17.93
C MET A 1 -49.12 5.20 -18.82
N ILE A 2 -48.59 6.29 -19.39
CA ILE A 2 -49.38 7.18 -20.24
C ILE A 2 -49.33 6.57 -21.64
N VAL A 3 -50.40 5.89 -22.04
CA VAL A 3 -50.55 5.39 -23.40
C VAL A 3 -50.91 6.59 -24.27
N LEU A 4 -49.92 7.17 -24.95
CA LEU A 4 -50.19 8.11 -26.03
C LEU A 4 -50.83 7.31 -27.17
N SER A 5 -52.13 7.50 -27.38
CA SER A 5 -52.86 6.92 -28.52
C SER A 5 -52.28 7.45 -29.83
N GLU A 6 -51.92 6.58 -30.77
CA GLU A 6 -51.38 6.94 -32.10
C GLU A 6 -52.24 7.99 -32.81
N GLN A 7 -53.57 7.96 -32.64
CA GLN A 7 -54.48 8.95 -33.20
C GLN A 7 -54.25 10.38 -32.67
N LYS A 8 -53.91 10.53 -31.38
CA LYS A 8 -53.59 11.85 -30.80
C LYS A 8 -52.23 12.34 -31.27
N LEU A 9 -51.29 11.44 -31.52
CA LEU A 9 -49.99 11.76 -32.12
C LEU A 9 -50.16 12.22 -33.57
N ASN A 10 -50.98 11.51 -34.34
CA ASN A 10 -51.25 11.84 -35.75
C ASN A 10 -52.01 13.17 -35.89
N LEU A 11 -52.98 13.47 -35.01
CA LEU A 11 -53.63 14.79 -34.97
C LEU A 11 -52.66 15.92 -34.61
N LEU A 12 -51.75 15.68 -33.65
CA LEU A 12 -50.71 16.65 -33.28
C LEU A 12 -49.72 16.86 -34.43
N PHE A 13 -49.36 15.81 -35.15
CA PHE A 13 -48.50 15.89 -36.34
C PHE A 13 -49.23 16.53 -37.53
N GLU A 14 -50.52 16.27 -37.73
CA GLU A 14 -51.32 16.94 -38.77
C GLU A 14 -51.50 18.43 -38.47
N GLU A 15 -51.79 18.83 -37.23
CA GLU A 15 -51.86 20.24 -36.83
C GLU A 15 -50.50 20.94 -36.95
N ILE A 16 -49.41 20.28 -36.56
CA ILE A 16 -48.05 20.78 -36.77
C ILE A 16 -47.75 20.89 -38.27
N SER A 17 -48.13 19.90 -39.08
CA SER A 17 -47.92 19.86 -40.54
C SER A 17 -48.78 20.86 -41.32
N GLY A 18 -50.01 21.11 -40.88
CA GLY A 18 -50.92 22.11 -41.43
C GLY A 18 -50.39 23.53 -41.18
N GLY A 19 -49.73 23.74 -40.04
CA GLY A 19 -48.94 24.94 -39.75
C GLY A 19 -47.66 25.09 -40.60
N PHE A 20 -47.28 24.12 -41.44
CA PHE A 20 -46.17 24.26 -42.39
C PHE A 20 -46.61 24.62 -43.81
N THR A 21 -47.89 24.97 -44.03
CA THR A 21 -48.37 25.65 -45.26
C THR A 21 -48.01 27.13 -45.30
N HIS A 22 -47.38 27.62 -44.23
CA HIS A 22 -46.87 28.97 -44.07
C HIS A 22 -45.68 29.27 -45.01
N SER A 23 -45.63 30.50 -45.52
CA SER A 23 -44.53 30.97 -46.39
C SER A 23 -43.18 30.72 -45.70
N PRO A 24 -42.08 30.40 -46.42
CA PRO A 24 -40.75 30.24 -45.81
C PRO A 24 -40.35 31.39 -44.88
N LEU A 25 -40.89 32.58 -45.12
CA LEU A 25 -40.70 33.78 -44.32
C LEU A 25 -41.39 33.68 -42.94
N GLU A 26 -42.59 33.12 -42.86
CA GLU A 26 -43.34 32.91 -41.61
C GLU A 26 -42.68 31.86 -40.72
N ILE A 27 -42.17 30.76 -41.31
CA ILE A 27 -41.38 29.75 -40.59
C ILE A 27 -40.11 30.38 -40.02
N SER A 28 -39.41 31.20 -40.82
CA SER A 28 -38.20 31.89 -40.36
C SER A 28 -38.48 32.89 -39.23
N ALA A 29 -39.61 33.61 -39.29
CA ALA A 29 -40.05 34.53 -38.24
C ALA A 29 -40.42 33.79 -36.94
N PHE A 30 -41.10 32.66 -37.04
CA PHE A 30 -41.43 31.83 -35.88
C PHE A 30 -40.19 31.26 -35.19
N ILE A 31 -39.22 30.74 -35.97
CA ILE A 31 -37.93 30.29 -35.44
C ILE A 31 -37.18 31.45 -34.78
N PHE A 32 -37.20 32.64 -35.39
CA PHE A 32 -36.55 33.83 -34.82
C PHE A 32 -37.18 34.23 -33.49
N ILE A 33 -38.52 34.18 -33.36
CA ILE A 33 -39.22 34.46 -32.09
C ILE A 33 -38.81 33.44 -31.02
N ILE A 34 -38.79 32.14 -31.35
CA ILE A 34 -38.35 31.10 -30.42
C ILE A 34 -36.90 31.30 -30.00
N LEU A 35 -36.00 31.58 -30.94
CA LEU A 35 -34.58 31.83 -30.64
C LEU A 35 -34.39 33.12 -29.84
N SER A 36 -35.13 34.18 -30.15
CA SER A 36 -35.11 35.44 -29.41
C SER A 36 -35.58 35.25 -27.97
N PHE A 37 -36.56 34.37 -27.74
CA PHE A 37 -37.02 34.01 -26.41
C PHE A 37 -36.02 33.10 -25.67
N LEU A 38 -35.46 32.08 -26.31
CA LEU A 38 -34.58 31.09 -25.68
C LEU A 38 -33.12 31.57 -25.49
N ALA A 39 -32.60 32.38 -26.39
CA ALA A 39 -31.20 32.82 -26.37
C ALA A 39 -30.82 33.59 -25.09
N PRO A 40 -31.65 34.50 -24.54
CA PRO A 40 -31.39 35.14 -23.26
C PRO A 40 -31.28 34.15 -22.10
N PHE A 41 -32.14 33.12 -22.04
CA PHE A 41 -32.07 32.10 -20.98
C PHE A 41 -30.80 31.26 -21.10
N LEU A 42 -30.43 30.86 -22.31
CA LEU A 42 -29.22 30.09 -22.56
C LEU A 42 -27.96 30.92 -22.24
N PHE A 43 -27.97 32.21 -22.59
CA PHE A 43 -26.93 33.16 -22.22
C PHE A 43 -26.82 33.31 -20.70
N LEU A 44 -27.94 33.53 -20.00
CA LEU A 44 -27.96 33.66 -18.54
C LEU A 44 -27.47 32.37 -17.85
N TYR A 45 -27.86 31.20 -18.35
CA TYR A 45 -27.39 29.92 -17.82
C TYR A 45 -25.87 29.76 -17.97
N VAL A 46 -25.33 30.01 -19.17
CA VAL A 46 -23.88 29.96 -19.41
C VAL A 46 -23.14 31.00 -18.58
N TYR A 47 -23.70 32.21 -18.45
CA TYR A 47 -23.14 33.27 -17.62
C TYR A 47 -23.09 32.88 -16.14
N GLN A 48 -24.17 32.32 -15.60
CA GLN A 48 -24.23 31.82 -14.22
C GLN A 48 -23.23 30.69 -13.99
N LEU A 49 -23.12 29.73 -14.91
CA LEU A 49 -22.12 28.66 -14.83
C LEU A 49 -20.69 29.21 -14.83
N LYS A 50 -20.38 30.17 -15.70
CA LYS A 50 -19.07 30.84 -15.72
C LYS A 50 -18.79 31.56 -14.40
N LYS A 51 -19.77 32.31 -13.88
CA LYS A 51 -19.66 33.03 -12.61
C LYS A 51 -19.40 32.09 -11.44
N GLN A 52 -20.19 31.01 -11.31
CA GLN A 52 -20.02 30.01 -10.25
C GLN A 52 -18.64 29.32 -10.32
N ASN A 53 -18.15 29.01 -11.53
CA ASN A 53 -16.83 28.41 -11.71
C ASN A 53 -15.71 29.39 -11.35
N ALA A 54 -15.85 30.68 -11.72
CA ALA A 54 -14.90 31.72 -11.35
C ALA A 54 -14.84 31.94 -9.84
N GLU A 55 -15.99 31.92 -9.16
CA GLU A 55 -16.07 32.01 -7.70
C GLU A 55 -15.42 30.80 -7.01
N LYS A 56 -15.74 29.58 -7.45
CA LYS A 56 -15.11 28.34 -6.95
C LYS A 56 -13.58 28.37 -7.11
N PHE A 57 -13.09 28.87 -8.25
CA PHE A 57 -11.67 29.05 -8.49
C PHE A 57 -11.06 30.09 -7.54
N ARG A 58 -11.70 31.25 -7.37
CA ARG A 58 -11.26 32.31 -6.45
C ARG A 58 -11.18 31.81 -5.00
N VAL A 59 -12.18 31.06 -4.54
CA VAL A 59 -12.17 30.46 -3.20
C VAL A 59 -11.02 29.46 -3.07
N SER A 60 -10.86 28.56 -4.03
CA SER A 60 -9.77 27.57 -4.05
C SER A 60 -8.38 28.23 -4.03
N GLN A 61 -8.19 29.35 -4.73
CA GLN A 61 -6.94 30.13 -4.72
C GLN A 61 -6.71 30.81 -3.36
N ARG A 62 -7.75 31.35 -2.72
CA ARG A 62 -7.65 31.94 -1.39
C ARG A 62 -7.23 30.90 -0.35
N ILE A 63 -7.87 29.72 -0.35
CA ILE A 63 -7.51 28.60 0.53
C ILE A 63 -6.05 28.20 0.29
N TYR A 64 -5.65 28.03 -0.97
CA TYR A 64 -4.26 27.70 -1.32
C TYR A 64 -3.26 28.73 -0.77
N LYS A 65 -3.48 30.02 -1.02
CA LYS A 65 -2.60 31.10 -0.53
C LYS A 65 -2.51 31.12 1.00
N ARG A 66 -3.64 30.94 1.68
CA ARG A 66 -3.70 30.85 3.14
C ARG A 66 -2.88 29.66 3.65
N LEU A 67 -3.05 28.47 3.07
CA LEU A 67 -2.31 27.27 3.46
C LEU A 67 -0.81 27.39 3.18
N VAL A 68 -0.41 27.96 2.04
CA VAL A 68 1.00 28.23 1.71
C VAL A 68 1.65 29.15 2.73
N SER A 69 0.98 30.24 3.10
CA SER A 69 1.47 31.19 4.10
C SER A 69 1.55 30.56 5.49
N MET A 70 0.49 29.87 5.92
CA MET A 70 0.41 29.22 7.23
C MET A 70 1.44 28.11 7.42
N LYS A 71 1.82 27.41 6.34
CA LYS A 71 2.79 26.31 6.35
C LYS A 71 4.21 26.75 5.96
N GLU A 72 4.43 28.06 5.79
CA GLU A 72 5.73 28.66 5.43
C GLU A 72 6.40 27.96 4.24
N LEU A 73 5.61 27.65 3.21
CA LEU A 73 6.11 26.95 2.02
C LEU A 73 6.87 27.95 1.12
N ALA A 74 8.14 27.66 0.85
CA ALA A 74 9.05 28.53 0.10
C ALA A 74 9.48 27.90 -1.24
N GLY A 75 10.21 28.65 -2.06
CA GLY A 75 10.57 28.33 -3.46
C GLY A 75 10.62 26.84 -3.84
N PRO A 76 11.53 26.03 -3.26
CA PRO A 76 11.65 24.61 -3.59
C PRO A 76 10.39 23.77 -3.32
N ASP A 77 9.66 24.10 -2.25
CA ASP A 77 8.39 23.45 -1.90
C ASP A 77 7.30 23.80 -2.92
N LEU A 78 7.25 25.06 -3.34
CA LEU A 78 6.28 25.56 -4.32
C LEU A 78 6.53 25.00 -5.71
N GLU A 79 7.79 24.88 -6.13
CA GLU A 79 8.17 24.21 -7.37
C GLU A 79 7.73 22.75 -7.37
N LEU A 80 7.97 22.04 -6.26
CA LEU A 80 7.57 20.65 -6.13
C LEU A 80 6.04 20.50 -6.20
N LEU A 81 5.30 21.33 -5.47
CA LEU A 81 3.83 21.37 -5.54
C LEU A 81 3.34 21.68 -6.96
N GLN A 82 3.96 22.64 -7.65
CA GLN A 82 3.57 22.99 -9.02
C GLN A 82 3.79 21.82 -10.00
N GLN A 83 4.84 21.01 -9.79
CA GLN A 83 5.02 19.77 -10.55
C GLN A 83 3.94 18.73 -10.23
N MET A 84 3.53 18.62 -8.96
CA MET A 84 2.46 17.71 -8.52
C MET A 84 1.08 18.09 -9.05
N VAL A 85 0.80 19.39 -9.26
CA VAL A 85 -0.48 19.88 -9.81
C VAL A 85 -0.81 19.27 -11.16
N ARG A 86 0.19 18.92 -11.98
CA ARG A 86 0.00 18.27 -13.29
C ARG A 86 -0.71 16.92 -13.20
N TYR A 87 -0.63 16.25 -12.05
CA TYR A 87 -1.23 14.94 -11.83
C TYR A 87 -2.61 14.99 -11.17
N LEU A 88 -3.12 16.19 -10.83
CA LEU A 88 -4.46 16.38 -10.30
C LEU A 88 -5.51 16.25 -11.41
N LYS A 89 -6.63 15.59 -11.10
CA LYS A 89 -7.79 15.53 -12.02
C LYS A 89 -8.33 16.93 -12.38
N LYS A 90 -8.25 17.88 -11.44
CA LYS A 90 -8.66 19.28 -11.61
C LYS A 90 -7.59 20.18 -11.02
N SER A 91 -6.80 20.83 -11.88
CA SER A 91 -5.71 21.75 -11.47
C SER A 91 -6.18 22.89 -10.55
N GLN A 92 -7.44 23.30 -10.70
CA GLN A 92 -8.09 24.32 -9.86
C GLN A 92 -8.17 23.94 -8.38
N LYS A 93 -8.14 22.63 -8.06
CA LYS A 93 -8.20 22.11 -6.68
C LYS A 93 -6.81 21.87 -6.08
N LYS A 94 -5.80 22.65 -6.47
CA LYS A 94 -4.42 22.51 -5.97
C LYS A 94 -4.27 22.59 -4.45
N TYR A 95 -5.20 23.24 -3.74
CA TYR A 95 -5.21 23.27 -2.27
C TYR A 95 -5.32 21.86 -1.65
N LEU A 96 -5.93 20.90 -2.36
CA LEU A 96 -6.03 19.52 -1.89
C LEU A 96 -4.67 18.85 -1.70
N LEU A 97 -3.62 19.28 -2.42
CA LEU A 97 -2.27 18.76 -2.20
C LEU A 97 -1.71 19.13 -0.82
N LEU A 98 -2.26 20.15 -0.17
CA LEU A 98 -1.79 20.67 1.11
C LEU A 98 -2.65 20.17 2.29
N GLU A 99 -3.88 19.71 2.00
CA GLU A 99 -4.88 19.35 3.02
C GLU A 99 -5.18 17.84 3.01
N ASP A 100 -5.23 17.22 1.82
CA ASP A 100 -5.58 15.82 1.65
C ASP A 100 -4.30 14.98 1.40
N GLN A 101 -3.93 14.20 2.41
CA GLN A 101 -2.77 13.32 2.39
C GLN A 101 -2.86 12.22 1.33
N SER A 102 -4.06 11.70 1.03
CA SER A 102 -4.26 10.69 0.00
C SER A 102 -4.03 11.26 -1.40
N VAL A 103 -4.57 12.46 -1.67
CA VAL A 103 -4.33 13.20 -2.92
C VAL A 103 -2.84 13.52 -3.08
N PHE A 104 -2.18 13.99 -2.01
CA PHE A 104 -0.74 14.21 -2.00
C PHE A 104 0.04 12.94 -2.34
N ASN A 105 -0.23 11.83 -1.65
CA ASN A 105 0.46 10.55 -1.85
C ASN A 105 0.27 10.02 -3.29
N SER A 106 -0.93 10.15 -3.85
CA SER A 106 -1.20 9.76 -5.24
C SER A 106 -0.40 10.58 -6.23
N CYS A 107 -0.33 11.91 -6.07
CA CYS A 107 0.43 12.79 -6.95
C CYS A 107 1.94 12.58 -6.79
N ALA A 108 2.43 12.39 -5.55
CA ALA A 108 3.84 12.15 -5.25
C ALA A 108 4.34 10.87 -5.92
N ARG A 109 3.56 9.78 -5.84
CA ARG A 109 3.87 8.51 -6.52
C ARG A 109 3.97 8.65 -8.04
N LYS A 110 3.06 9.41 -8.66
CA LYS A 110 3.09 9.64 -10.11
C LYS A 110 4.32 10.47 -10.51
N LEU A 111 4.59 11.55 -9.79
CA LEU A 111 5.74 12.40 -10.03
C LEU A 111 7.08 11.65 -9.89
N GLN A 112 7.21 10.76 -8.89
CA GLN A 112 8.41 9.93 -8.71
C GLN A 112 8.61 8.89 -9.82
N LYS A 113 7.55 8.42 -10.47
CA LYS A 113 7.67 7.47 -11.59
C LYS A 113 8.19 8.13 -12.86
N GLU A 114 7.80 9.39 -13.10
CA GLU A 114 8.13 10.11 -14.34
C GLU A 114 9.38 10.99 -14.22
N LYS A 115 9.79 11.37 -13.00
CA LYS A 115 10.94 12.26 -12.76
C LYS A 115 11.84 11.78 -11.63
N HIS A 116 13.14 12.06 -11.74
CA HIS A 116 14.13 11.92 -10.65
C HIS A 116 13.99 13.02 -9.58
N VAL A 117 12.80 13.17 -8.99
CA VAL A 117 12.63 14.05 -7.82
C VAL A 117 13.30 13.40 -6.61
N SER A 118 14.08 14.17 -5.86
CA SER A 118 14.73 13.71 -4.64
C SER A 118 13.71 13.26 -3.61
N ALA A 119 13.87 12.03 -3.10
CA ALA A 119 13.08 11.49 -2.01
C ALA A 119 13.16 12.37 -0.74
N ALA A 120 14.31 13.02 -0.50
CA ALA A 120 14.49 13.92 0.62
C ALA A 120 13.61 15.18 0.51
N SER A 121 13.47 15.75 -0.70
CA SER A 121 12.61 16.92 -0.92
C SER A 121 11.14 16.57 -0.74
N MET A 122 10.72 15.38 -1.19
CA MET A 122 9.34 14.90 -1.03
C MET A 122 9.00 14.65 0.45
N ALA A 123 9.92 14.04 1.19
CA ALA A 123 9.78 13.81 2.63
C ALA A 123 9.74 15.13 3.42
N ALA A 124 10.60 16.08 3.08
CA ALA A 124 10.61 17.41 3.69
C ALA A 124 9.27 18.12 3.51
N LEU A 125 8.73 18.11 2.29
CA LEU A 125 7.42 18.69 2.00
C LEU A 125 6.32 17.98 2.79
N ARG A 126 6.34 16.65 2.87
CA ARG A 126 5.36 15.88 3.66
C ARG A 126 5.37 16.28 5.14
N LEU A 127 6.56 16.43 5.73
CA LEU A 127 6.71 16.85 7.12
C LEU A 127 6.18 18.28 7.33
N LYS A 128 6.52 19.23 6.44
CA LYS A 128 6.01 20.60 6.49
C LYS A 128 4.48 20.69 6.40
N LEU A 129 3.87 19.86 5.54
CA LEU A 129 2.41 19.80 5.42
C LEU A 129 1.75 19.22 6.68
N GLY A 130 2.51 18.52 7.53
CA GLY A 130 2.00 17.90 8.75
C GLY A 130 1.27 16.58 8.50
N PHE A 131 1.54 15.95 7.35
CA PHE A 131 0.99 14.64 7.00
C PHE A 131 1.62 13.54 7.85
N LYS A 132 1.04 13.33 9.02
CA LYS A 132 1.41 12.29 9.98
C LYS A 132 0.70 10.97 9.63
N ARG A 133 1.04 9.92 10.39
CA ARG A 133 0.55 8.57 10.17
C ARG A 133 -0.99 8.50 10.26
N GLU A 134 -1.63 8.10 9.17
CA GLU A 134 -3.04 7.69 9.17
C GLU A 134 -3.11 6.26 9.76
N LYS A 135 -3.18 6.16 11.08
CA LYS A 135 -3.37 4.91 11.85
C LYS A 135 -2.17 3.93 11.90
N PRO A 136 -1.95 3.24 13.03
CA PRO A 136 -0.88 2.25 13.18
C PRO A 136 -0.93 1.09 12.17
N GLU A 137 -2.12 0.76 11.72
CA GLU A 137 -2.41 -0.44 10.90
C GLU A 137 -2.20 -0.22 9.40
N GLN A 138 -1.89 1.00 8.95
CA GLN A 138 -1.63 1.27 7.55
C GLN A 138 -0.14 1.18 7.22
N THR A 139 0.14 0.77 5.98
CA THR A 139 1.49 0.75 5.43
C THR A 139 1.98 2.19 5.28
N PRO A 140 3.11 2.58 5.91
CA PRO A 140 3.64 3.93 5.74
C PRO A 140 4.09 4.13 4.29
N HIS A 141 3.80 5.30 3.73
CA HIS A 141 4.20 5.67 2.37
C HIS A 141 5.62 6.23 2.32
N SER A 142 6.08 6.83 3.42
CA SER A 142 7.40 7.42 3.52
C SER A 142 8.04 7.11 4.86
N SER A 143 9.36 7.00 4.85
CA SER A 143 10.16 6.86 6.07
C SER A 143 9.98 8.03 7.03
N ALA A 144 9.56 9.21 6.54
CA ALA A 144 9.26 10.37 7.38
C ALA A 144 8.02 10.20 8.28
N GLN A 145 7.22 9.16 8.04
CA GLN A 145 6.03 8.84 8.82
C GLN A 145 6.29 7.77 9.89
N LEU A 146 7.53 7.28 9.99
CA LEU A 146 7.90 6.28 10.98
C LEU A 146 7.92 6.91 12.38
N PRO A 147 7.34 6.24 13.39
CA PRO A 147 7.33 6.75 14.76
C PRO A 147 8.73 6.75 15.37
N GLU A 148 8.93 7.64 16.33
CA GLU A 148 10.10 7.62 17.22
C GLU A 148 10.12 6.31 18.04
N ASP A 149 11.30 5.96 18.53
CA ASP A 149 11.62 4.72 19.23
C ASP A 149 11.34 3.42 18.47
N LEU A 150 11.09 3.50 17.15
CA LEU A 150 10.87 2.33 16.31
C LEU A 150 12.15 1.49 16.20
N PRO A 151 12.15 0.21 16.61
CA PRO A 151 13.29 -0.67 16.40
C PRO A 151 13.50 -0.91 14.91
N VAL A 152 14.75 -0.76 14.47
CA VAL A 152 15.17 -0.96 13.09
C VAL A 152 16.37 -1.89 13.00
N ILE A 153 16.38 -2.66 11.93
CA ILE A 153 17.51 -3.48 11.52
C ILE A 153 18.07 -2.86 10.25
N MET A 154 19.38 -2.70 10.18
CA MET A 154 20.07 -2.10 9.05
C MET A 154 21.08 -3.10 8.46
N GLN A 155 21.09 -3.22 7.14
CA GLN A 155 21.96 -4.13 6.41
C GLN A 155 22.62 -3.40 5.24
N GLN A 156 23.95 -3.40 5.24
CA GLN A 156 24.79 -2.90 4.15
C GLN A 156 25.50 -4.08 3.49
N LYS A 157 25.55 -4.14 2.16
CA LYS A 157 26.20 -5.24 1.42
C LYS A 157 27.66 -5.39 1.87
N GLY A 158 28.05 -6.63 2.20
CA GLY A 158 29.42 -6.95 2.65
C GLY A 158 29.73 -6.56 4.10
N LYS A 159 28.74 -6.09 4.88
CA LYS A 159 28.89 -5.80 6.31
C LYS A 159 27.95 -6.64 7.15
N LYS A 160 28.31 -6.81 8.43
CA LYS A 160 27.42 -7.39 9.43
C LYS A 160 26.17 -6.52 9.59
N GLN A 161 25.05 -7.19 9.85
CA GLN A 161 23.80 -6.54 10.18
C GLN A 161 23.96 -5.73 11.48
N CYS A 162 23.32 -4.57 11.53
CA CYS A 162 23.32 -3.69 12.69
C CYS A 162 21.89 -3.51 13.20
N THR A 163 21.72 -3.34 14.50
CA THR A 163 20.43 -3.04 15.13
C THR A 163 20.45 -1.63 15.70
N GLY A 164 19.28 -1.01 15.76
CA GLY A 164 19.14 0.33 16.28
C GLY A 164 17.70 0.75 16.49
N LYS A 165 17.50 2.01 16.85
CA LYS A 165 16.20 2.64 17.03
C LYS A 165 16.11 3.94 16.26
N LEU A 166 14.97 4.20 15.65
CA LEU A 166 14.70 5.50 15.02
C LEU A 166 14.40 6.52 16.12
N LEU A 167 15.30 7.49 16.34
CA LEU A 167 15.10 8.52 17.35
C LEU A 167 14.11 9.58 16.86
N LYS A 168 14.31 10.09 15.64
CA LYS A 168 13.47 11.15 15.07
C LYS A 168 13.57 11.24 13.55
N SER A 169 12.55 11.85 12.97
CA SER A 169 12.51 12.24 11.56
C SER A 169 12.73 13.75 11.41
N GLU A 170 13.91 14.17 10.93
CA GLU A 170 14.21 15.56 10.60
C GLU A 170 13.74 15.89 9.17
N LEU A 171 13.80 17.16 8.76
CA LEU A 171 13.32 17.59 7.42
C LEU A 171 13.95 16.83 6.25
N ARG A 172 15.23 16.47 6.34
CA ARG A 172 16.00 15.86 5.22
C ARG A 172 16.64 14.53 5.59
N SER A 173 16.46 14.06 6.82
CA SER A 173 17.14 12.88 7.33
C SER A 173 16.39 12.19 8.45
N LEU A 174 16.53 10.87 8.49
CA LEU A 174 16.19 10.03 9.63
C LEU A 174 17.40 9.96 10.56
N VAL A 175 17.16 10.11 11.86
CA VAL A 175 18.20 9.93 12.88
C VAL A 175 17.97 8.58 13.55
N ILE A 176 18.93 7.67 13.39
CA ILE A 176 18.88 6.31 13.92
C ILE A 176 20.03 6.15 14.91
N GLU A 177 19.73 5.71 16.12
CA GLU A 177 20.72 5.31 17.11
C GLU A 177 21.06 3.83 16.93
N LEU A 178 22.33 3.50 16.81
CA LEU A 178 22.81 2.12 16.74
C LEU A 178 22.99 1.55 18.15
N GLU A 179 22.41 0.38 18.37
CA GLU A 179 22.61 -0.41 19.59
C GLU A 179 23.77 -1.41 19.43
N SER A 180 23.91 -1.99 18.23
CA SER A 180 24.98 -2.96 17.96
C SER A 180 25.37 -2.99 16.47
N GLY A 181 26.65 -3.31 16.21
CA GLY A 181 27.21 -3.38 14.87
C GLY A 181 27.85 -2.07 14.39
N GLY A 182 28.22 -2.01 13.11
CA GLY A 182 28.83 -0.82 12.52
C GLY A 182 28.51 -0.65 11.05
N ILE A 183 27.95 0.51 10.70
CA ILE A 183 27.69 0.93 9.32
C ILE A 183 28.67 2.03 8.94
N SER A 184 29.23 1.96 7.73
CA SER A 184 30.15 2.99 7.26
C SER A 184 29.41 4.10 6.54
N SER A 185 29.66 5.35 6.95
CA SER A 185 29.26 6.57 6.22
C SER A 185 30.09 6.80 4.96
N ARG A 186 31.30 6.23 4.85
CA ARG A 186 32.21 6.47 3.71
C ARG A 186 31.71 5.86 2.40
N SER A 187 30.79 4.91 2.47
CA SER A 187 30.27 4.27 1.28
C SER A 187 28.91 4.89 0.94
N ARG A 188 28.79 5.54 -0.22
CA ARG A 188 27.49 5.86 -0.86
C ARG A 188 26.66 4.59 -1.19
N SER A 189 27.03 3.44 -0.62
CA SER A 189 26.32 2.19 -0.79
C SER A 189 24.93 2.28 -0.17
N PRO A 190 23.92 1.73 -0.86
CA PRO A 190 22.59 1.62 -0.30
C PRO A 190 22.59 0.76 0.96
N VAL A 191 21.83 1.19 1.96
CA VAL A 191 21.55 0.45 3.19
C VAL A 191 20.10 0.05 3.17
N GLN A 192 19.84 -1.23 3.37
CA GLN A 192 18.50 -1.76 3.54
C GLN A 192 18.09 -1.63 5.00
N VAL A 193 16.96 -1.00 5.26
CA VAL A 193 16.38 -0.86 6.59
C VAL A 193 15.14 -1.76 6.66
N TYR A 194 15.03 -2.49 7.75
CA TYR A 194 13.90 -3.36 8.08
C TYR A 194 13.27 -2.90 9.39
N PHE A 195 11.95 -2.90 9.45
CA PHE A 195 11.21 -2.57 10.65
C PHE A 195 9.90 -3.34 10.71
N GLN A 196 9.28 -3.39 11.90
CA GLN A 196 8.00 -4.03 12.13
C GLN A 196 7.02 -3.03 12.74
N ASN A 197 5.75 -3.11 12.31
CA ASN A 197 4.64 -2.43 12.98
C ASN A 197 3.47 -3.43 13.16
N SER A 198 2.32 -2.96 13.65
CA SER A 198 1.13 -3.80 13.85
C SER A 198 0.57 -4.43 12.56
N ALA A 199 0.83 -3.83 11.39
CA ALA A 199 0.41 -4.33 10.08
C ALA A 199 1.39 -5.33 9.45
N GLY A 200 2.61 -5.48 10.00
CA GLY A 200 3.57 -6.49 9.57
C GLY A 200 5.01 -5.99 9.48
N MET A 201 5.82 -6.70 8.70
CA MET A 201 7.23 -6.37 8.46
C MET A 201 7.38 -5.56 7.18
N TYR A 202 8.28 -4.59 7.19
CA TYR A 202 8.51 -3.67 6.10
C TYR A 202 9.99 -3.45 5.88
N SER A 203 10.33 -2.98 4.68
CA SER A 203 11.68 -2.57 4.38
C SER A 203 11.73 -1.43 3.38
N PHE A 204 12.81 -0.66 3.43
CA PHE A 204 13.12 0.38 2.47
C PHE A 204 14.63 0.51 2.30
N THR A 205 15.03 1.05 1.15
CA THR A 205 16.44 1.35 0.87
C THR A 205 16.70 2.83 1.14
N THR A 206 17.82 3.13 1.80
CA THR A 206 18.29 4.48 2.10
C THR A 206 19.81 4.59 1.91
N TYR A 207 20.35 5.80 2.06
CA TYR A 207 21.79 6.10 2.03
C TYR A 207 22.18 6.78 3.33
N VAL A 208 23.32 6.36 3.90
CA VAL A 208 23.89 7.01 5.08
C VAL A 208 24.56 8.31 4.64
N GLN A 209 24.12 9.42 5.21
CA GLN A 209 24.70 10.75 5.01
C GLN A 209 25.83 11.01 6.00
N ASN A 210 25.64 10.60 7.26
CA ASN A 210 26.63 10.77 8.32
C ASN A 210 26.49 9.67 9.37
N CYS A 211 27.60 9.31 10.02
CA CYS A 211 27.65 8.37 11.15
C CYS A 211 28.65 8.94 12.17
N LYS A 212 28.17 9.32 13.36
CA LYS A 212 28.99 9.87 14.44
C LYS A 212 28.43 9.43 15.79
N ASN A 213 29.28 8.92 16.68
CA ASN A 213 28.93 8.54 18.06
C ASN A 213 27.73 7.58 18.15
N GLY A 214 27.68 6.56 17.29
CA GLY A 214 26.54 5.62 17.26
C GLY A 214 25.26 6.18 16.62
N LEU A 215 25.22 7.46 16.24
CA LEU A 215 24.10 8.07 15.53
C LEU A 215 24.33 8.07 14.02
N ILE A 216 23.37 7.53 13.29
CA ILE A 216 23.30 7.55 11.84
C ILE A 216 22.29 8.61 11.41
N LYS A 217 22.72 9.52 10.52
CA LYS A 217 21.83 10.30 9.69
C LYS A 217 21.67 9.61 8.35
N ALA A 218 20.48 9.11 8.07
CA ALA A 218 20.13 8.45 6.81
C ALA A 218 19.17 9.32 5.99
N ALA A 219 19.25 9.26 4.67
CA ALA A 219 18.31 9.95 3.80
C ALA A 219 16.88 9.39 3.96
N HIS A 220 15.86 10.20 3.64
CA HIS A 220 14.52 9.65 3.53
C HIS A 220 14.35 8.73 2.33
N SER A 221 13.49 7.73 2.52
CA SER A 221 12.96 6.89 1.46
C SER A 221 11.45 7.08 1.33
N GLU A 222 10.99 7.13 0.09
CA GLU A 222 9.59 7.23 -0.32
C GLU A 222 9.05 5.89 -0.84
N ASN A 223 9.89 4.85 -0.81
CA ASN A 223 9.55 3.52 -1.30
C ASN A 223 9.70 2.50 -0.17
N ILE A 224 8.64 2.39 0.63
CA ILE A 224 8.52 1.37 1.66
C ILE A 224 7.78 0.16 1.06
N LYS A 225 8.42 -1.00 1.15
CA LYS A 225 7.87 -2.27 0.70
C LYS A 225 7.44 -3.10 1.90
N ARG A 226 6.25 -3.69 1.84
CA ARG A 226 5.84 -4.72 2.79
C ARG A 226 6.62 -5.99 2.51
N LEU A 227 7.25 -6.55 3.52
CA LEU A 227 7.91 -7.85 3.44
C LEU A 227 6.93 -8.92 3.88
N GLN A 228 6.21 -9.50 2.91
CA GLN A 228 5.44 -10.70 3.14
C GLN A 228 6.38 -11.91 3.06
N ARG A 229 6.90 -12.34 4.22
CA ARG A 229 7.82 -13.49 4.31
C ARG A 229 7.11 -14.85 4.21
N ARG A 230 5.77 -14.88 4.29
CA ARG A 230 4.97 -16.11 4.31
C ARG A 230 3.85 -16.04 3.27
N ASN A 231 3.87 -17.00 2.35
CA ASN A 231 2.81 -17.17 1.34
C ASN A 231 1.54 -17.77 1.95
N PHE A 232 1.64 -18.40 3.12
CA PHE A 232 0.54 -19.09 3.78
C PHE A 232 0.40 -18.67 5.24
N TYR A 233 -0.86 -18.55 5.69
CA TYR A 233 -1.20 -18.39 7.10
C TYR A 233 -0.69 -19.59 7.91
N ARG A 234 -0.22 -19.33 9.14
CA ARG A 234 0.20 -20.36 10.11
C ARG A 234 -0.60 -20.21 11.39
N ARG A 235 -1.12 -21.31 11.92
CA ARG A 235 -1.81 -21.36 13.21
C ARG A 235 -0.95 -22.10 14.22
N LYS A 236 -0.83 -21.56 15.44
CA LYS A 236 -0.30 -22.31 16.58
C LYS A 236 -1.30 -23.40 16.97
N LEU A 237 -0.83 -24.60 17.19
CA LEU A 237 -1.66 -25.72 17.59
C LEU A 237 -0.81 -26.75 18.35
N ASN A 238 -1.46 -27.73 18.95
CA ASN A 238 -0.81 -28.88 19.55
C ASN A 238 -1.43 -30.12 18.92
N LEU A 239 -0.83 -30.61 17.83
CA LEU A 239 -1.35 -31.73 17.06
C LEU A 239 -0.31 -32.86 17.02
N PRO A 240 -0.67 -34.08 17.43
CA PRO A 240 0.21 -35.23 17.31
C PRO A 240 0.63 -35.46 15.85
N VAL A 241 1.92 -35.67 15.64
CA VAL A 241 2.51 -36.02 14.35
C VAL A 241 3.48 -37.16 14.54
N TYR A 242 3.56 -38.05 13.57
CA TYR A 242 4.55 -39.10 13.50
C TYR A 242 5.57 -38.71 12.44
N ILE A 243 6.85 -38.81 12.78
CA ILE A 243 7.95 -38.40 11.91
C ILE A 243 8.92 -39.55 11.71
N LYS A 244 9.52 -39.65 10.53
CA LYS A 244 10.65 -40.54 10.26
C LYS A 244 11.63 -39.88 9.28
N PRO A 245 12.92 -40.25 9.26
CA PRO A 245 13.82 -39.80 8.20
C PRO A 245 13.27 -40.22 6.83
N LYS A 246 13.43 -39.35 5.84
CA LYS A 246 12.97 -39.61 4.48
C LYS A 246 13.68 -40.85 3.93
N ASP A 247 12.94 -41.70 3.22
CA ASP A 247 13.43 -42.94 2.59
C ASP A 247 14.01 -43.97 3.58
N SER A 248 13.70 -43.83 4.87
CA SER A 248 14.08 -44.80 5.91
C SER A 248 12.96 -45.79 6.23
N GLU A 249 13.35 -47.04 6.48
CA GLU A 249 12.52 -48.11 7.06
C GLU A 249 12.42 -48.01 8.59
N GLU A 250 13.04 -47.00 9.19
CA GLU A 250 12.95 -46.76 10.62
C GLU A 250 11.50 -46.57 11.10
N ARG A 251 11.28 -46.94 12.36
CA ARG A 251 9.98 -46.76 13.02
C ARG A 251 9.66 -45.28 13.14
N HIS A 252 8.41 -44.95 12.89
CA HIS A 252 7.88 -43.61 13.14
C HIS A 252 8.05 -43.21 14.60
N VAL A 253 8.62 -42.03 14.85
CA VAL A 253 8.72 -41.43 16.18
C VAL A 253 7.58 -40.44 16.35
N ARG A 254 6.90 -40.51 17.49
CA ARG A 254 5.83 -39.56 17.81
C ARG A 254 6.42 -38.22 18.24
N SER A 255 5.94 -37.14 17.64
CA SER A 255 6.23 -35.75 17.96
C SER A 255 4.93 -34.94 18.03
N THR A 256 5.05 -33.62 18.17
CA THR A 256 3.97 -32.65 18.26
C THR A 256 4.23 -31.48 17.33
N LEU A 257 3.27 -31.19 16.45
CA LEU A 257 3.22 -29.93 15.70
C LEU A 257 2.86 -28.80 16.65
N VAL A 258 3.69 -27.75 16.67
CA VAL A 258 3.50 -26.52 17.45
C VAL A 258 2.93 -25.38 16.60
N ASP A 259 3.24 -25.39 15.29
CA ASP A 259 2.54 -24.58 14.30
C ASP A 259 2.40 -25.33 12.98
N LEU A 260 1.36 -24.96 12.23
CA LEU A 260 1.06 -25.55 10.94
C LEU A 260 0.59 -24.46 9.97
N GLY A 261 1.10 -24.48 8.74
CA GLY A 261 0.64 -23.66 7.62
C GLY A 261 0.63 -24.43 6.31
N GLY A 262 0.13 -23.80 5.25
CA GLY A 262 -0.02 -24.44 3.93
C GLY A 262 1.28 -24.83 3.20
N GLY A 263 2.45 -24.40 3.70
CA GLY A 263 3.75 -24.68 3.09
C GLY A 263 4.82 -25.16 4.07
N GLY A 264 4.45 -25.47 5.32
CA GLY A 264 5.40 -25.95 6.31
C GLY A 264 4.82 -25.93 7.72
N ALA A 265 5.62 -26.43 8.66
CA ALA A 265 5.24 -26.56 10.06
C ALA A 265 6.43 -26.34 10.98
N SER A 266 6.14 -26.22 12.26
CA SER A 266 7.13 -26.37 13.32
C SER A 266 6.69 -27.51 14.23
N LEU A 267 7.64 -28.32 14.68
CA LEU A 267 7.39 -29.47 15.54
C LEU A 267 8.49 -29.65 16.59
N ILE A 268 8.16 -30.36 17.66
CA ILE A 268 9.12 -30.65 18.74
C ILE A 268 10.19 -31.61 18.20
N ASN A 269 11.46 -31.24 18.31
CA ASN A 269 12.56 -32.11 17.95
C ASN A 269 12.62 -33.26 18.95
N THR A 270 12.40 -34.47 18.47
CA THR A 270 12.51 -35.68 19.27
C THR A 270 13.98 -36.12 19.29
N GLU A 271 14.25 -37.28 19.90
CA GLU A 271 15.61 -37.82 20.08
C GLU A 271 16.41 -38.09 18.77
N MET A 272 15.80 -37.88 17.60
CA MET A 272 16.36 -38.22 16.28
C MET A 272 17.41 -37.23 15.72
N ASN A 273 17.82 -36.22 16.50
CA ASN A 273 18.96 -35.34 16.17
C ASN A 273 18.98 -34.73 14.75
N PHE A 274 17.81 -34.40 14.20
CA PHE A 274 17.70 -33.82 12.86
C PHE A 274 18.48 -32.51 12.71
N ARG A 275 19.09 -32.32 11.54
CA ARG A 275 19.88 -31.15 11.15
C ARG A 275 19.20 -30.40 10.00
N PRO A 276 19.55 -29.12 9.79
CA PRO A 276 19.12 -28.40 8.59
C PRO A 276 19.49 -29.18 7.31
N SER A 277 18.58 -29.17 6.35
CA SER A 277 18.58 -29.90 5.08
C SER A 277 18.30 -31.40 5.15
N ASP A 278 18.03 -31.96 6.34
CA ASP A 278 17.56 -33.35 6.43
C ASP A 278 16.13 -33.48 5.88
N GLY A 279 15.91 -34.55 5.11
CA GLY A 279 14.59 -34.94 4.64
C GLY A 279 13.85 -35.73 5.72
N ILE A 280 12.56 -35.43 5.92
CA ILE A 280 11.68 -36.13 6.85
C ILE A 280 10.32 -36.42 6.21
N ASP A 281 9.69 -37.51 6.60
CA ASP A 281 8.28 -37.76 6.30
C ASP A 281 7.42 -37.51 7.55
N LEU A 282 6.30 -36.83 7.35
CA LEU A 282 5.35 -36.41 8.38
C LEU A 282 4.02 -37.11 8.16
N PHE A 283 3.47 -37.69 9.22
CA PHE A 283 2.16 -38.35 9.22
C PHE A 283 1.31 -37.81 10.37
N PHE A 284 0.21 -37.14 10.05
CA PHE A 284 -0.71 -36.61 11.05
C PHE A 284 -2.15 -36.65 10.54
N SER A 285 -3.11 -36.47 11.44
CA SER A 285 -4.53 -36.48 11.09
C SER A 285 -5.15 -35.12 11.42
N THR A 286 -5.88 -34.53 10.47
CA THR A 286 -6.62 -33.27 10.69
C THR A 286 -8.06 -33.49 11.16
N SER A 287 -8.55 -34.74 11.09
CA SER A 287 -9.83 -35.20 11.61
C SER A 287 -9.77 -36.74 11.76
N LYS A 288 -10.81 -37.37 12.32
CA LYS A 288 -10.86 -38.84 12.52
C LYS A 288 -10.68 -39.64 11.23
N GLU A 289 -11.04 -39.08 10.08
CA GLU A 289 -11.02 -39.77 8.78
C GLU A 289 -9.90 -39.28 7.86
N SER A 290 -9.21 -38.20 8.22
CA SER A 290 -8.36 -37.46 7.29
C SER A 290 -6.87 -37.53 7.68
N ARG A 291 -6.23 -38.64 7.32
CA ARG A 291 -4.76 -38.81 7.42
C ARG A 291 -4.04 -38.05 6.32
N ILE A 292 -2.93 -37.40 6.68
CA ILE A 292 -2.06 -36.62 5.80
C ILE A 292 -0.65 -37.18 5.95
N ALA A 293 -0.06 -37.56 4.83
CA ALA A 293 1.33 -38.00 4.71
C ALA A 293 2.06 -37.04 3.78
N LEU A 294 3.18 -36.47 4.23
CA LEU A 294 3.91 -35.44 3.49
C LEU A 294 5.41 -35.58 3.71
N SER A 295 6.18 -35.48 2.64
CA SER A 295 7.62 -35.26 2.74
C SER A 295 7.92 -33.79 3.00
N ALA A 296 8.91 -33.53 3.85
CA ALA A 296 9.36 -32.21 4.25
C ALA A 296 10.88 -32.17 4.38
N GLU A 297 11.45 -30.97 4.37
CA GLU A 297 12.86 -30.72 4.62
C GLU A 297 12.99 -29.85 5.88
N VAL A 298 13.93 -30.20 6.74
CA VAL A 298 14.27 -29.41 7.93
C VAL A 298 14.99 -28.13 7.48
N ILE A 299 14.34 -26.98 7.58
CA ILE A 299 14.95 -25.70 7.18
C ILE A 299 15.76 -25.06 8.30
N ARG A 300 15.44 -25.36 9.56
CA ARG A 300 16.12 -24.79 10.73
C ARG A 300 15.78 -25.58 12.00
N VAL A 301 16.71 -25.60 12.94
CA VAL A 301 16.49 -26.03 14.32
C VAL A 301 16.60 -24.81 15.26
N SER A 302 15.74 -24.70 16.27
CA SER A 302 15.73 -23.58 17.23
C SER A 302 15.39 -24.01 18.65
N GLY A 303 15.55 -23.10 19.61
CA GLY A 303 15.28 -23.38 21.02
C GLY A 303 16.25 -24.42 21.55
N ASP A 304 17.55 -24.19 21.34
CA ASP A 304 18.64 -25.08 21.74
C ASP A 304 18.46 -26.53 21.28
N GLY A 305 17.95 -26.70 20.06
CA GLY A 305 17.72 -28.02 19.49
C GLY A 305 16.30 -28.52 19.62
N GLN A 306 15.42 -27.91 20.43
CA GLN A 306 14.12 -28.49 20.78
C GLN A 306 13.02 -28.33 19.73
N THR A 307 13.17 -27.46 18.73
CA THR A 307 12.13 -27.23 17.72
C THR A 307 12.69 -27.34 16.31
N LEU A 308 12.09 -28.22 15.52
CA LEU A 308 12.32 -28.33 14.08
C LEU A 308 11.37 -27.42 13.33
N HIS A 309 11.91 -26.64 12.40
CA HIS A 309 11.14 -25.89 11.41
C HIS A 309 11.29 -26.62 10.09
N VAL A 310 10.17 -26.98 9.47
CA VAL A 310 10.16 -27.84 8.29
C VAL A 310 9.37 -27.18 7.17
N ALA A 311 9.88 -27.29 5.95
CA ALA A 311 9.21 -26.87 4.74
C ALA A 311 8.64 -28.10 4.03
N PHE A 312 7.37 -28.05 3.63
CA PHE A 312 6.78 -29.17 2.89
C PHE A 312 7.37 -29.21 1.49
N GLY A 313 7.69 -30.42 1.02
CA GLY A 313 8.11 -30.67 -0.36
C GLY A 313 6.93 -30.54 -1.34
N HIS A 314 7.02 -31.25 -2.46
CA HIS A 314 5.89 -31.30 -3.39
C HIS A 314 4.69 -31.97 -2.72
N MET A 315 3.58 -31.24 -2.62
CA MET A 315 2.35 -31.69 -1.96
C MET A 315 1.18 -31.54 -2.94
N PRO A 316 0.31 -32.55 -3.09
CA PRO A 316 -0.93 -32.44 -3.86
C PRO A 316 -1.82 -31.31 -3.35
N GLU A 317 -2.48 -30.59 -4.26
CA GLU A 317 -3.36 -29.47 -3.89
C GLU A 317 -4.47 -29.91 -2.92
N SER A 318 -5.01 -31.12 -3.08
CA SER A 318 -6.00 -31.69 -2.16
C SER A 318 -5.50 -31.81 -0.71
N SER A 319 -4.25 -32.20 -0.51
CA SER A 319 -3.62 -32.24 0.82
C SER A 319 -3.42 -30.83 1.39
N ARG A 320 -3.02 -29.88 0.53
CA ARG A 320 -2.88 -28.47 0.90
C ARG A 320 -4.21 -27.88 1.37
N ASP A 321 -5.27 -28.10 0.61
CA ASP A 321 -6.60 -27.58 0.90
C ASP A 321 -7.17 -28.17 2.18
N ARG A 322 -6.91 -29.46 2.44
CA ARG A 322 -7.28 -30.11 3.71
C ARG A 322 -6.57 -29.49 4.91
N ILE A 323 -5.29 -29.15 4.79
CA ILE A 323 -4.56 -28.43 5.84
C ILE A 323 -5.17 -27.03 6.03
N ILE A 324 -5.35 -26.29 4.95
CA ILE A 324 -5.91 -24.93 4.99
C ILE A 324 -7.30 -24.94 5.63
N HIS A 325 -8.19 -25.83 5.21
CA HIS A 325 -9.54 -25.97 5.76
C HIS A 325 -9.51 -26.25 7.28
N TYR A 326 -8.64 -27.16 7.73
CA TYR A 326 -8.45 -27.45 9.15
C TYR A 326 -7.95 -26.23 9.96
N LEU A 327 -7.07 -25.42 9.37
CA LEU A 327 -6.57 -24.19 9.99
C LEU A 327 -7.65 -23.11 10.14
N PHE A 328 -8.71 -23.13 9.33
CA PHE A 328 -9.81 -22.17 9.39
C PHE A 328 -11.04 -22.65 10.18
N ARG A 329 -11.29 -23.97 10.24
CA ARG A 329 -12.49 -24.54 10.90
C ARG A 329 -12.45 -24.54 12.43
N ASN A 330 -11.28 -24.81 13.03
CA ASN A 330 -11.14 -24.82 14.50
C ASN A 330 -10.76 -23.42 15.02
N ARG A 331 -11.65 -22.44 14.83
CA ARG A 331 -11.53 -21.10 15.42
C ARG A 331 -12.07 -21.07 16.84
#